data_AF-A0A845D6M8-F1
#
_entry.id   AF-A0A845D6M8-F1
#
_cell.length_a   1.000
_cell.length_b   1.000
_cell.length_c   1.000
_cell.angle_alpha   90.00
_cell.angle_beta   90.00
_cell.angle_gamma   90.00
#
_symmetry.space_group_name_H-M   'P 1'
#
loop_
_entity.id
_entity.type
_entity.pdbx_description
1 polymer ?
#
loop_
_entity_poly.entity_id
_entity_poly.type
_entity_poly.pdbx_seq_one_letter_code
_entity_poly.pdbx_strand_id
1 'polypeptide(L)'
;MAELSYARESLVAALRDRGISYLAPSDAVAREVLETPEQLICALLHQDDSRLQLAIVPLLLRHPGISASVPDLAASLDEVASLDLQTLYMAAVYLQRNWRSRLSIYLDDMTLLPDLFSHQMGLPLPEERFGKTGLVELADAWQARSQYPFERLQAINNTFELFIGQLKLEKANQSNAPKM
;
A
#
# COMPACT_ATOMS: atom_id res chain seq x y z
N MET A 1 -3.03 -13.81 -20.88
CA MET A 1 -2.24 -14.02 -19.64
C MET A 1 -3.10 -14.87 -18.72
N ALA A 2 -2.57 -15.92 -18.11
CA ALA A 2 -3.35 -16.81 -17.24
C ALA A 2 -3.82 -16.03 -16.01
N GLU A 3 -5.10 -16.13 -15.65
CA GLU A 3 -5.65 -15.61 -14.39
C GLU A 3 -4.96 -16.35 -13.24
N LEU A 4 -3.92 -15.76 -12.67
CA LEU A 4 -3.33 -16.22 -11.42
C LEU A 4 -4.26 -15.80 -10.28
N SER A 5 -5.32 -16.57 -10.07
CA SER A 5 -6.21 -16.39 -8.92
C SER A 5 -5.55 -17.02 -7.68
N TYR A 6 -4.86 -16.19 -6.91
CA TYR A 6 -4.28 -16.62 -5.63
C TYR A 6 -5.35 -16.66 -4.54
N ALA A 7 -5.31 -17.68 -3.68
CA ALA A 7 -6.16 -17.75 -2.51
C ALA A 7 -5.87 -16.59 -1.54
N ARG A 8 -6.93 -15.98 -0.98
CA ARG A 8 -6.84 -14.91 0.03
C ARG A 8 -5.85 -15.22 1.17
N GLU A 9 -5.84 -16.45 1.66
CA GLU A 9 -4.93 -16.90 2.73
C GLU A 9 -3.45 -16.77 2.34
N SER A 10 -3.11 -17.11 1.08
CA SER A 10 -1.75 -16.99 0.55
C SER A 10 -1.31 -15.53 0.44
N LEU A 11 -2.20 -14.64 0.00
CA LEU A 11 -1.90 -13.21 -0.09
C LEU A 11 -1.70 -12.57 1.28
N VAL A 12 -2.56 -12.93 2.23
CA VAL A 12 -2.43 -12.51 3.63
C VAL A 12 -1.12 -13.00 4.24
N ALA A 13 -0.76 -14.26 4.01
CA ALA A 13 0.50 -14.81 4.50
C ALA A 13 1.70 -14.10 3.86
N ALA A 14 1.68 -13.88 2.54
CA ALA A 14 2.73 -13.17 1.82
C ALA A 14 2.90 -11.70 2.26
N LEU A 15 1.80 -11.03 2.60
CA LEU A 15 1.79 -9.70 3.21
C LEU A 15 2.40 -9.74 4.61
N ARG A 16 2.01 -10.71 5.45
CA ARG A 16 2.55 -10.89 6.80
C ARG A 16 4.06 -11.12 6.79
N ASP A 17 4.55 -11.97 5.90
CA ASP A 17 5.97 -12.28 5.75
C ASP A 17 6.77 -11.04 5.32
N ARG A 18 6.10 -10.05 4.71
CA ARG A 18 6.64 -8.72 4.37
C ARG A 18 6.28 -7.66 5.42
N GLY A 19 5.85 -8.06 6.62
CA GLY A 19 5.59 -7.15 7.73
C GLY A 19 4.28 -6.38 7.63
N ILE A 20 3.28 -6.88 6.91
CA ILE A 20 1.91 -6.32 6.85
C ILE A 20 0.94 -7.36 7.46
N SER A 21 0.59 -7.21 8.74
CA SER A 21 -0.12 -8.23 9.52
C SER A 21 -1.49 -7.78 10.06
N TYR A 22 -1.88 -6.52 9.90
CA TYR A 22 -3.18 -6.01 10.41
C TYR A 22 -4.42 -6.60 9.70
N LEU A 23 -4.26 -7.31 8.58
CA LEU A 23 -5.36 -7.83 7.75
C LEU A 23 -5.88 -9.21 8.15
N ALA A 24 -5.27 -9.90 9.13
CA ALA A 24 -5.69 -11.26 9.48
C ALA A 24 -5.38 -11.71 10.92
N PRO A 25 -6.12 -12.73 11.41
CA PRO A 25 -5.72 -13.51 12.57
C PRO A 25 -4.41 -14.29 12.29
N SER A 26 -3.71 -14.62 13.37
CA SER A 26 -2.30 -15.07 13.38
C SER A 26 -2.00 -16.38 12.61
N ASP A 27 -3.01 -17.05 12.05
CA ASP A 27 -3.01 -18.44 11.60
C ASP A 27 -3.11 -18.63 10.07
N ALA A 28 -3.11 -17.57 9.26
CA ALA A 28 -3.08 -17.71 7.80
C ALA A 28 -1.82 -18.49 7.35
N VAL A 29 -2.02 -19.56 6.56
CA VAL A 29 -0.95 -20.40 6.00
C VAL A 29 -0.90 -20.20 4.50
N ALA A 30 0.27 -19.86 3.97
CA ALA A 30 0.49 -19.76 2.54
C ALA A 30 0.37 -21.15 1.89
N ARG A 31 -0.52 -21.28 0.91
CA ARG A 31 -0.60 -22.48 0.06
C ARG A 31 0.30 -22.37 -1.18
N GLU A 32 0.58 -21.14 -1.57
CA GLU A 32 1.38 -20.78 -2.75
C GLU A 32 2.42 -19.74 -2.36
N VAL A 33 3.63 -19.87 -2.91
CA VAL A 33 4.76 -18.98 -2.61
C VAL A 33 4.80 -17.86 -3.64
N LEU A 34 4.63 -16.63 -3.16
CA LEU A 34 4.85 -15.41 -3.94
C LEU A 34 6.28 -14.94 -3.71
N GLU A 35 7.13 -15.19 -4.70
CA GLU A 35 8.58 -14.98 -4.61
C GLU A 35 8.92 -13.49 -4.69
N THR A 36 8.26 -12.74 -5.59
CA THR A 36 8.61 -11.35 -5.84
C THR A 36 7.55 -10.36 -5.35
N PRO A 37 7.93 -9.12 -4.97
CA PRO A 37 6.98 -8.06 -4.64
C PRO A 37 6.02 -7.73 -5.79
N GLU A 38 6.48 -7.79 -7.04
CA GLU A 38 5.68 -7.51 -8.23
C GLU A 38 4.57 -8.54 -8.40
N GLN A 39 4.86 -9.83 -8.20
CA GLN A 39 3.86 -10.89 -8.23
C GLN A 39 2.78 -10.67 -7.16
N LEU A 40 3.18 -10.27 -5.96
CA LEU A 40 2.25 -9.95 -4.88
C LEU A 40 1.37 -8.74 -5.23
N ILE A 41 1.95 -7.66 -5.76
CA ILE A 41 1.19 -6.47 -6.17
C ILE A 41 0.18 -6.82 -7.26
N CYS A 42 0.61 -7.54 -8.32
CA CYS A 42 -0.29 -8.03 -9.36
C CYS A 42 -1.43 -8.84 -8.76
N ALA A 43 -1.12 -9.81 -7.90
CA ALA A 43 -2.13 -10.67 -7.29
C ALA A 43 -3.12 -9.89 -6.41
N LEU A 44 -2.66 -8.88 -5.67
CA LEU A 44 -3.50 -8.01 -4.84
C LEU A 44 -4.43 -7.13 -5.68
N LEU A 45 -3.96 -6.58 -6.81
CA LEU A 45 -4.77 -5.76 -7.72
C LEU A 45 -5.96 -6.53 -8.30
N HIS A 46 -5.80 -7.84 -8.53
CA HIS A 46 -6.85 -8.69 -9.09
C HIS A 46 -7.83 -9.25 -8.04
N GLN A 47 -7.69 -8.89 -6.76
CA GLN A 47 -8.65 -9.32 -5.72
C GLN A 47 -9.89 -8.45 -5.71
N ASP A 48 -11.06 -9.05 -5.48
CA ASP A 48 -12.30 -8.30 -5.24
C ASP A 48 -12.35 -7.65 -3.83
N ASP A 49 -11.54 -8.13 -2.87
CA ASP A 49 -11.46 -7.55 -1.51
C ASP A 49 -10.64 -6.26 -1.53
N SER A 50 -11.33 -5.12 -1.44
CA SER A 50 -10.72 -3.79 -1.43
C SER A 50 -9.67 -3.59 -0.33
N ARG A 51 -9.77 -4.32 0.80
CA ARG A 51 -8.77 -4.24 1.88
C ARG A 51 -7.46 -4.89 1.48
N LEU A 52 -7.49 -5.95 0.66
CA LEU A 52 -6.28 -6.57 0.12
C LEU A 52 -5.63 -5.66 -0.93
N GLN A 53 -6.42 -5.06 -1.82
CA GLN A 53 -5.90 -4.06 -2.77
C GLN A 53 -5.24 -2.89 -2.02
N LEU A 54 -5.90 -2.33 -1.00
CA LEU A 54 -5.37 -1.23 -0.20
C LEU A 54 -4.12 -1.59 0.59
N ALA A 55 -3.84 -2.88 0.83
CA ALA A 55 -2.62 -3.37 1.47
C ALA A 55 -1.34 -3.03 0.69
N ILE A 56 -1.46 -2.74 -0.60
CA ILE A 56 -0.35 -2.26 -1.43
C ILE A 56 0.23 -0.96 -0.86
N VAL A 57 -0.60 -0.08 -0.30
CA VAL A 57 -0.16 1.20 0.29
C VAL A 57 0.85 0.98 1.42
N PRO A 58 0.52 0.27 2.52
CA PRO A 58 1.50 0.03 3.58
C PRO A 58 2.64 -0.89 3.17
N LEU A 59 2.45 -1.79 2.19
CA LEU A 59 3.55 -2.56 1.59
C LEU A 59 4.62 -1.63 0.98
N LEU A 60 4.21 -0.64 0.19
CA LEU A 60 5.10 0.36 -0.39
C LEU A 60 5.75 1.26 0.67
N LEU A 61 4.99 1.65 1.70
CA LEU A 61 5.54 2.45 2.81
C LEU A 61 6.61 1.68 3.60
N ARG A 62 6.43 0.38 3.79
CA ARG A 62 7.37 -0.47 4.54
C ARG A 62 8.59 -0.88 3.70
N HIS A 63 8.41 -1.00 2.38
CA HIS A 63 9.45 -1.44 1.44
C HIS A 63 9.59 -0.45 0.28
N PRO A 64 10.16 0.75 0.53
CA PRO A 64 10.23 1.81 -0.47
C PRO A 64 11.04 1.42 -1.72
N GLY A 65 11.93 0.43 -1.62
CA GLY A 65 12.69 -0.11 -2.75
C GLY A 65 11.82 -0.71 -3.87
N ILE A 66 10.58 -1.11 -3.59
CA ILE A 66 9.63 -1.60 -4.59
C ILE A 66 9.30 -0.52 -5.63
N SER A 67 9.41 0.77 -5.27
CA SER A 67 9.12 1.90 -6.17
C SER A 67 9.88 1.85 -7.49
N ALA A 68 11.07 1.25 -7.52
CA ALA A 68 11.87 1.11 -8.74
C ALA A 68 11.17 0.24 -9.81
N SER A 69 10.41 -0.78 -9.41
CA SER A 69 9.71 -1.70 -10.31
C SER A 69 8.32 -1.20 -10.73
N VAL A 70 7.78 -0.16 -10.08
CA VAL A 70 6.39 0.28 -10.26
C VAL A 70 6.09 0.78 -11.69
N PRO A 71 6.95 1.59 -12.34
CA PRO A 71 6.70 2.03 -13.72
C PRO A 71 6.60 0.87 -14.70
N ASP A 72 7.55 -0.08 -14.63
CA ASP A 72 7.58 -1.25 -15.51
C ASP A 72 6.37 -2.17 -15.26
N LEU A 73 6.00 -2.34 -13.98
CA LEU A 73 4.81 -3.09 -13.60
C LEU A 73 3.54 -2.44 -14.18
N ALA A 74 3.36 -1.13 -14.00
CA ALA A 74 2.22 -0.39 -14.52
C ALA A 74 2.12 -0.45 -16.05
N ALA A 75 3.25 -0.47 -16.76
CA ALA A 75 3.29 -0.61 -18.22
C ALA A 75 2.91 -2.02 -18.71
N SER A 76 3.05 -3.05 -17.87
CA SER A 76 2.72 -4.44 -18.20
C SER A 76 1.27 -4.84 -17.92
N LEU A 77 0.55 -4.04 -17.13
CA LEU A 77 -0.84 -4.27 -16.72
C LEU A 77 -1.83 -3.77 -17.78
N ASP A 78 -3.07 -4.26 -17.72
CA ASP A 78 -4.16 -3.62 -18.45
C ASP A 78 -4.45 -2.21 -17.93
N GLU A 79 -5.22 -1.43 -18.68
CA GLU A 79 -5.46 -0.01 -18.39
C GLU A 79 -6.08 0.21 -16.99
N VAL A 80 -6.99 -0.68 -16.56
CA VAL A 80 -7.68 -0.55 -15.28
C VAL A 80 -6.74 -0.87 -14.12
N ALA A 81 -6.06 -2.01 -14.19
CA ALA A 81 -5.10 -2.43 -13.17
C ALA A 81 -3.90 -1.48 -13.10
N SER A 82 -3.45 -0.94 -14.23
CA SER A 82 -2.40 0.09 -14.29
C SER A 82 -2.83 1.37 -13.57
N LEU A 83 -4.05 1.86 -13.83
CA LEU A 83 -4.57 3.05 -13.17
C LEU A 83 -4.77 2.85 -11.66
N ASP A 84 -5.24 1.67 -11.24
CA ASP A 84 -5.38 1.33 -9.83
C ASP A 84 -4.04 1.21 -9.12
N LEU A 85 -3.02 0.61 -9.76
CA LEU A 85 -1.66 0.59 -9.24
C LEU A 85 -1.10 2.01 -9.07
N GLN A 86 -1.20 2.85 -10.09
CA GLN A 86 -0.75 4.25 -10.03
C GLN A 86 -1.46 5.02 -8.90
N THR A 87 -2.76 4.77 -8.72
CA THR A 87 -3.55 5.40 -7.66
C THR A 87 -3.09 4.97 -6.27
N LEU A 88 -2.92 3.66 -6.05
CA LEU A 88 -2.45 3.13 -4.77
C LEU A 88 -1.01 3.59 -4.47
N TYR A 89 -0.17 3.65 -5.49
CA TYR A 89 1.19 4.18 -5.38
C TYR A 89 1.18 5.66 -4.95
N MET A 90 0.40 6.51 -5.64
CA MET A 90 0.31 7.92 -5.28
C MET A 90 -0.32 8.13 -3.91
N ALA A 91 -1.26 7.28 -3.49
CA ALA A 91 -1.79 7.32 -2.12
C ALA A 91 -0.68 7.06 -1.09
N ALA A 92 0.21 6.10 -1.34
CA ALA A 92 1.37 5.85 -0.48
C ALA A 92 2.33 7.05 -0.46
N VAL A 93 2.64 7.64 -1.61
CA VAL A 93 3.47 8.86 -1.72
C VAL A 93 2.90 9.99 -0.86
N TYR A 94 1.62 10.35 -1.06
CA TYR A 94 1.00 11.45 -0.32
C TYR A 94 0.88 11.16 1.18
N LEU A 95 0.53 9.93 1.57
CA LEU A 95 0.49 9.53 2.98
C LEU A 95 1.87 9.63 3.63
N GLN A 96 2.93 9.21 2.92
CA GLN A 96 4.29 9.29 3.43
C GLN A 96 4.71 10.73 3.70
N ARG A 97 4.31 11.67 2.83
CA ARG A 97 4.57 13.11 3.03
C ARG A 97 3.77 13.65 4.21
N ASN A 98 2.48 13.35 4.27
CA ASN A 98 1.57 13.88 5.28
C ASN A 98 1.93 13.39 6.69
N TRP A 99 2.45 12.17 6.79
CA TRP A 99 2.73 11.51 8.07
C TRP A 99 4.22 11.22 8.30
N ARG A 100 5.12 11.89 7.59
CA ARG A 100 6.58 11.65 7.62
C ARG A 100 7.13 11.52 9.04
N SER A 101 6.81 12.47 9.92
CA SER A 101 7.31 12.48 11.31
C SER A 101 6.76 11.34 12.16
N ARG A 102 5.53 10.88 11.87
CA ARG A 102 4.91 9.75 12.59
C ARG A 102 5.50 8.43 12.11
N LEU A 103 5.74 8.28 10.81
CA LEU A 103 6.37 7.10 10.22
C LEU A 103 7.82 6.93 10.69
N SER A 104 8.60 8.02 10.80
CA SER A 104 10.00 7.96 11.24
C SER A 104 10.19 7.50 12.70
N ILE A 105 9.12 7.45 13.48
CA ILE A 105 9.17 6.87 14.83
C ILE A 105 9.23 5.34 14.77
N TYR A 106 8.64 4.73 13.75
CA TYR A 106 8.36 3.31 13.73
C TYR A 106 9.05 2.54 12.60
N LEU A 107 9.39 3.20 11.48
CA LEU A 107 10.10 2.59 10.37
C LEU A 107 11.58 2.93 10.45
N ASP A 108 12.42 1.91 10.28
CA ASP A 108 13.88 2.07 10.24
C ASP A 108 14.34 2.67 8.90
N ASP A 109 13.70 2.28 7.80
CA ASP A 109 13.92 2.85 6.48
C ASP A 109 12.88 3.95 6.19
N MET A 110 13.37 5.18 6.09
CA MET A 110 12.58 6.37 5.76
C MET A 110 12.89 6.91 4.36
N THR A 111 13.38 6.04 3.46
CA THR A 111 13.54 6.36 2.05
C THR A 111 12.21 6.84 1.48
N LEU A 112 12.27 8.03 0.89
CA LEU A 112 11.10 8.69 0.34
C LEU A 112 10.68 8.01 -0.95
N LEU A 113 9.40 7.67 -1.06
CA LEU A 113 8.81 7.24 -2.32
C LEU A 113 8.91 8.40 -3.33
N PRO A 114 9.47 8.16 -4.53
CA PRO A 114 9.55 9.17 -5.57
C PRO A 114 8.16 9.48 -6.12
N ASP A 115 7.96 10.69 -6.58
CA ASP A 115 6.78 11.03 -7.37
C ASP A 115 6.94 10.49 -8.79
N LEU A 116 6.10 9.51 -9.15
CA LEU A 116 6.15 8.85 -10.45
C LEU A 116 5.00 9.27 -11.37
N PHE A 117 3.86 9.69 -10.80
CA PHE A 117 2.61 9.80 -11.57
C PHE A 117 1.81 11.08 -11.33
N SER A 118 2.18 11.97 -10.39
CA SER A 118 1.36 13.16 -10.09
C SER A 118 1.06 13.98 -11.36
N HIS A 119 2.09 14.26 -12.16
CA HIS A 119 1.98 15.04 -13.39
C HIS A 119 1.10 14.35 -14.43
N GLN A 120 1.29 13.05 -14.64
CA GLN A 120 0.48 12.28 -15.60
C GLN A 120 -1.00 12.22 -15.19
N MET A 121 -1.27 12.13 -13.89
CA MET A 121 -2.62 12.04 -13.33
C MET A 121 -3.27 13.42 -13.12
N GLY A 122 -2.55 14.53 -13.41
CA GLY A 122 -3.03 15.89 -13.17
C GLY A 122 -3.25 16.21 -11.68
N LEU A 123 -2.47 15.57 -10.80
CA LEU A 123 -2.58 15.73 -9.35
C LEU A 123 -1.57 16.78 -8.82
N PRO A 124 -1.85 17.41 -7.67
CA PRO A 124 -0.90 18.29 -6.99
C PRO A 124 0.41 17.60 -6.63
N LEU A 125 1.50 18.36 -6.55
CA LEU A 125 2.80 17.78 -6.17
C LEU A 125 2.75 17.26 -4.71
N PRO A 126 3.45 16.14 -4.39
CA PRO A 126 3.48 15.58 -3.03
C PRO A 126 4.00 16.53 -1.95
N GLU A 127 4.79 17.52 -2.31
CA GLU A 127 5.34 18.53 -1.41
C GLU A 127 4.27 19.58 -1.01
N GLU A 128 3.25 19.78 -1.83
CA GLU A 128 2.21 20.77 -1.58
C GLU A 128 1.35 20.37 -0.37
N ARG A 129 1.33 21.25 0.63
CA ARG A 129 0.65 21.02 1.92
C ARG A 129 0.95 19.62 2.50
N PHE A 130 2.20 19.18 2.36
CA PHE A 130 2.67 17.87 2.82
C PHE A 130 1.86 16.71 2.24
N GLY A 131 1.41 16.82 0.98
CA GLY A 131 0.67 15.77 0.28
C GLY A 131 -0.81 15.70 0.66
N LYS A 132 -1.29 16.52 1.61
CA LYS A 132 -2.69 16.50 2.04
C LYS A 132 -3.65 16.87 0.91
N THR A 133 -3.32 17.87 0.10
CA THR A 133 -4.17 18.29 -1.04
C THR A 133 -4.23 17.17 -2.08
N GLY A 134 -3.06 16.65 -2.48
CA GLY A 134 -2.98 15.57 -3.45
C GLY A 134 -3.70 14.31 -3.01
N LEU A 135 -3.67 13.96 -1.72
CA LEU A 135 -4.42 12.82 -1.19
C LEU A 135 -5.95 12.98 -1.32
N VAL A 136 -6.46 14.19 -1.10
CA VAL A 136 -7.90 14.49 -1.26
C VAL A 136 -8.29 14.41 -2.73
N GLU A 137 -7.56 15.11 -3.61
CA GLU A 137 -7.86 15.12 -5.04
C GLU A 137 -7.71 13.74 -5.69
N LEU A 138 -6.72 12.95 -5.25
CA LEU A 138 -6.57 11.55 -5.66
C LEU A 138 -7.78 10.71 -5.26
N ALA A 139 -8.26 10.87 -4.02
CA ALA A 139 -9.42 10.15 -3.53
C ALA A 139 -10.70 10.53 -4.29
N ASP A 140 -10.88 11.82 -4.60
CA ASP A 140 -12.01 12.32 -5.39
C ASP A 140 -11.95 11.77 -6.82
N ALA A 141 -10.79 11.81 -7.46
CA ALA A 141 -10.57 11.24 -8.80
C ALA A 141 -10.82 9.72 -8.83
N TRP A 142 -10.37 8.99 -7.80
CA TRP A 142 -10.65 7.56 -7.67
C TRP A 142 -12.14 7.29 -7.43
N GLN A 143 -12.82 8.13 -6.66
CA GLN A 143 -14.24 7.98 -6.40
C GLN A 143 -15.07 8.24 -7.66
N ALA A 144 -14.71 9.24 -8.47
CA ALA A 144 -15.41 9.58 -9.70
C ALA A 144 -15.44 8.46 -10.75
N ARG A 145 -14.41 7.58 -10.76
CA ARG A 145 -14.35 6.41 -11.65
C ARG A 145 -15.00 5.14 -11.07
N SER A 146 -15.33 5.15 -9.78
CA SER A 146 -15.92 4.00 -9.07
C SER A 146 -17.44 3.97 -9.25
N GLN A 147 -18.01 2.81 -9.59
CA GLN A 147 -19.46 2.65 -9.70
C GLN A 147 -20.19 2.69 -8.34
N TYR A 148 -19.44 2.53 -7.23
CA TYR A 148 -19.99 2.48 -5.87
C TYR A 148 -19.63 3.72 -5.06
N PRO A 149 -20.58 4.27 -4.27
CA PRO A 149 -20.34 5.36 -3.32
C PRO A 149 -19.56 4.83 -2.12
N PHE A 150 -18.24 4.75 -2.26
CA PHE A 150 -17.35 4.25 -1.22
C PHE A 150 -16.35 5.34 -0.86
N GLU A 151 -16.32 5.79 0.39
CA GLU A 151 -15.46 6.90 0.82
C GLU A 151 -13.96 6.55 0.72
N ARG A 152 -13.37 6.77 -0.47
CA ARG A 152 -11.98 6.37 -0.80
C ARG A 152 -10.96 7.01 0.14
N LEU A 153 -11.15 8.30 0.45
CA LEU A 153 -10.28 9.01 1.39
C LEU A 153 -10.32 8.37 2.78
N GLN A 154 -11.51 8.01 3.26
CA GLN A 154 -11.66 7.36 4.55
C GLN A 154 -11.04 5.96 4.54
N ALA A 155 -11.19 5.19 3.46
CA ALA A 155 -10.59 3.87 3.33
C ALA A 155 -9.06 3.91 3.34
N ILE A 156 -8.45 4.86 2.62
CA ILE A 156 -7.00 5.06 2.62
C ILE A 156 -6.51 5.44 4.02
N ASN A 157 -7.18 6.38 4.69
CA ASN A 157 -6.81 6.79 6.05
C ASN A 157 -6.99 5.66 7.08
N ASN A 158 -8.07 4.89 6.99
CA ASN A 158 -8.31 3.73 7.88
C ASN A 158 -7.21 2.67 7.70
N THR A 159 -6.82 2.39 6.45
CA THR A 159 -5.71 1.48 6.13
C THR A 159 -4.40 1.97 6.76
N PHE A 160 -4.12 3.27 6.65
CA PHE A 160 -2.95 3.88 7.27
C PHE A 160 -2.97 3.77 8.81
N GLU A 161 -4.10 4.05 9.46
CA GLU A 161 -4.22 3.95 10.93
C GLU A 161 -4.07 2.51 11.42
N LEU A 162 -4.60 1.52 10.69
CA LEU A 162 -4.38 0.09 10.99
C LEU A 162 -2.90 -0.25 10.91
N PHE A 163 -2.21 0.21 9.87
CA PHE A 163 -0.78 0.00 9.71
C PHE A 163 0.03 0.66 10.84
N ILE A 164 -0.27 1.90 11.22
CA ILE A 164 0.38 2.54 12.37
C ILE A 164 0.08 1.79 13.68
N GLY A 165 -1.15 1.30 13.86
CA GLY A 165 -1.52 0.48 15.01
C GLY A 165 -0.65 -0.77 15.13
N GLN A 166 -0.43 -1.45 14.01
CA GLN A 166 0.50 -2.59 13.93
C GLN A 166 1.92 -2.20 14.31
N LEU A 167 2.47 -1.13 13.71
CA LEU A 167 3.83 -0.66 13.98
C LEU A 167 4.04 -0.26 15.46
N LYS A 168 3.03 0.31 16.11
CA LYS A 168 3.05 0.61 17.56
C LYS A 168 3.19 -0.67 18.39
N LEU A 169 2.43 -1.71 18.05
CA LEU A 169 2.49 -3.00 18.75
C LEU A 169 3.87 -3.67 18.55
N GLU A 170 4.41 -3.64 17.33
CA GLU A 170 5.76 -4.17 17.03
C GLU A 170 6.83 -3.49 17.90
N LYS A 171 6.82 -2.15 17.95
CA LYS A 171 7.79 -1.39 18.75
C LYS A 171 7.64 -1.63 20.26
N ALA A 172 6.41 -1.76 20.75
CA ALA A 172 6.15 -2.08 22.16
C ALA A 172 6.67 -3.47 22.52
N ASN A 173 6.46 -4.46 21.65
CA ASN A 173 6.94 -5.83 21.84
C ASN A 173 8.47 -5.91 21.82
N GLN A 174 9.14 -5.17 20.93
CA GLN A 174 10.61 -5.08 20.92
C GLN A 174 11.17 -4.43 22.19
N SER A 175 10.46 -3.45 22.76
CA SER A 175 10.88 -2.77 23.99
C SER A 175 10.72 -3.64 25.24
N ASN A 176 9.76 -4.59 25.21
CA ASN A 176 9.47 -5.50 26.32
C ASN A 176 10.25 -6.83 26.24
N ALA A 177 11.00 -7.08 25.16
CA ALA A 177 11.85 -8.27 25.05
C ALA A 177 13.04 -8.14 26.03
N PRO A 178 13.29 -9.13 26.91
CA PRO A 178 14.41 -9.08 27.84
C PRO A 178 15.72 -9.02 27.04
N LYS A 179 16.59 -8.05 27.36
CA LYS A 179 17.97 -8.01 26.86
C LYS A 179 18.68 -9.25 27.40
N MET A 180 19.00 -10.21 26.52
CA MET A 180 19.89 -11.33 26.83
C MET A 180 21.33 -10.83 27.01
#